data_AF-A0A3B3DGI0-F1
#
_entry.id   AF-A0A3B3DGI0-F1
#
_cell.length_a   1.000
_cell.length_b   1.000
_cell.length_c   1.000
_cell.angle_alpha   90.00
_cell.angle_beta   90.00
_cell.angle_gamma   90.00
#
_symmetry.space_group_name_H-M   'P 1'
#
loop_
_entity.id
_entity.type
_entity.pdbx_description
1 polymer ?
#
loop_
_entity_poly.entity_id
_entity_poly.type
_entity_poly.pdbx_seq_one_letter_code
_entity_poly.pdbx_strand_id
1 'polypeptide(L)'
;MATNGGGGGGGLVGAGGPKDDDGRTYLLQIYPRLAGQSSDGILNNLRSRFYKKEIYTYAGSILIAINPFKFLPIYNPKYVKMYENHQLGKLEPHIFAIADVAYYAMLRKKVNQCIVISGESGSGKTQSTNFLIHCLTALSQKGYASGVERTILGAGPVLEAFGNAKTAHNNNSSRFGKFIQVNYLESGVVRGAVVEKYLLEKSRLGGLTFHPH
;
A
#
# COMPACT_ATOMS: atom_id res chain seq x y z
N MET A 1 13.75 -69.14 -10.75
CA MET A 1 13.72 -69.32 -9.28
C MET A 1 13.64 -67.92 -8.69
N ALA A 2 12.41 -67.46 -8.42
CA ALA A 2 11.85 -67.26 -7.07
C ALA A 2 12.50 -66.03 -6.38
N THR A 3 11.79 -64.99 -5.94
CA THR A 3 10.51 -65.01 -5.21
C THR A 3 9.66 -63.74 -5.44
N ASN A 4 8.34 -63.94 -5.47
CA ASN A 4 7.30 -62.91 -5.36
C ASN A 4 6.98 -62.59 -3.89
N GLY A 5 6.55 -61.34 -3.64
CA GLY A 5 5.79 -60.88 -2.47
C GLY A 5 5.64 -59.36 -2.63
N GLY A 6 4.48 -58.75 -2.90
CA GLY A 6 3.13 -59.03 -2.44
C GLY A 6 2.81 -58.05 -1.31
N GLY A 7 2.17 -56.91 -1.62
CA GLY A 7 1.73 -55.98 -0.57
C GLY A 7 1.23 -54.60 -1.02
N GLY A 8 -0.09 -54.48 -1.17
CA GLY A 8 -0.86 -53.36 -0.63
C GLY A 8 -0.81 -52.01 -1.36
N GLY A 9 -1.71 -51.84 -2.34
CA GLY A 9 -2.16 -50.52 -2.78
C GLY A 9 -2.89 -49.80 -1.67
N GLY A 10 -2.35 -48.65 -1.26
CA GLY A 10 -3.00 -47.65 -0.41
C GLY A 10 -2.89 -46.30 -1.09
N GLY A 11 -3.84 -46.01 -1.98
CA GLY A 11 -3.98 -44.70 -2.60
C GLY A 11 -4.35 -43.65 -1.56
N LEU A 12 -3.36 -42.88 -1.12
CA LEU A 12 -3.60 -41.61 -0.44
C LEU A 12 -3.92 -40.57 -1.51
N VAL A 13 -5.22 -40.39 -1.75
CA VAL A 13 -5.78 -39.27 -2.47
C VAL A 13 -5.55 -38.01 -1.62
N GLY A 14 -4.37 -37.42 -1.75
CA GLY A 14 -4.02 -36.15 -1.13
C GLY A 14 -4.72 -35.01 -1.86
N ALA A 15 -5.70 -34.41 -1.19
CA ALA A 15 -6.56 -33.34 -1.67
C ALA A 15 -5.81 -32.28 -2.48
N GLY A 16 -6.23 -32.09 -3.73
CA GLY A 16 -5.81 -30.98 -4.57
C GLY A 16 -6.29 -29.67 -3.96
N GLY A 17 -5.38 -28.93 -3.34
CA GLY A 17 -5.60 -27.52 -3.04
C GLY A 17 -5.75 -26.71 -4.34
N PRO A 18 -6.45 -25.55 -4.30
CA PRO A 18 -6.69 -24.74 -5.49
C PRO A 18 -5.35 -24.26 -6.04
N LYS A 19 -5.08 -24.60 -7.30
CA LYS A 19 -3.92 -24.14 -8.06
C LYS A 19 -4.31 -22.81 -8.70
N ASP A 20 -3.90 -21.71 -8.09
CA ASP A 20 -3.99 -20.40 -8.70
C ASP A 20 -2.80 -20.23 -9.67
N ASP A 21 -3.12 -19.84 -10.90
CA ASP A 21 -2.34 -20.04 -12.14
C ASP A 21 -1.10 -19.15 -12.31
N ASP A 22 -0.56 -18.55 -11.24
CA ASP A 22 0.55 -17.58 -11.35
C ASP A 22 1.92 -18.15 -10.93
N GLY A 23 2.03 -19.46 -10.67
CA GLY A 23 3.32 -20.17 -10.51
C GLY A 23 4.28 -19.57 -9.48
N ARG A 24 3.78 -18.73 -8.57
CA ARG A 24 4.62 -17.90 -7.70
C ARG A 24 4.57 -18.45 -6.29
N THR A 25 5.72 -18.96 -5.90
CA THR A 25 6.18 -19.38 -4.57
C THR A 25 6.14 -18.23 -3.57
N TYR A 26 5.01 -17.55 -3.39
CA TYR A 26 4.85 -16.47 -2.41
C TYR A 26 4.39 -16.99 -1.05
N LEU A 27 3.62 -18.08 -1.01
CA LEU A 27 3.28 -18.75 0.25
C LEU A 27 4.52 -19.19 1.05
N LEU A 28 5.57 -19.65 0.35
CA LEU A 28 6.85 -20.08 0.93
C LEU A 28 7.73 -18.91 1.39
N GLN A 29 7.61 -17.73 0.76
CA GLN A 29 8.40 -16.55 1.10
C GLN A 29 7.70 -15.64 2.09
N ILE A 30 6.37 -15.76 2.21
CA ILE A 30 5.60 -15.09 3.24
C ILE A 30 6.15 -15.51 4.59
N TYR A 31 6.47 -16.81 4.86
CA TYR A 31 7.15 -17.16 6.11
C TYR A 31 7.86 -18.51 6.29
N PRO A 32 9.01 -18.41 7.00
CA PRO A 32 9.28 -19.17 8.23
C PRO A 32 8.93 -18.45 9.57
N ARG A 33 8.22 -17.30 9.60
CA ARG A 33 8.16 -16.35 10.75
C ARG A 33 6.84 -15.67 11.21
N LEU A 34 5.68 -15.59 10.53
CA LEU A 34 4.36 -15.14 11.07
C LEU A 34 3.21 -16.09 10.68
N ALA A 35 3.39 -17.02 9.72
CA ALA A 35 2.42 -18.10 9.55
C ALA A 35 2.52 -19.02 10.79
N GLY A 36 1.64 -18.80 11.77
CA GLY A 36 1.62 -19.55 13.04
C GLY A 36 1.99 -18.74 14.31
N GLN A 37 2.16 -17.42 14.23
CA GLN A 37 2.36 -16.61 15.45
C GLN A 37 1.02 -16.16 16.05
N SER A 38 0.92 -16.19 17.39
CA SER A 38 -0.16 -15.53 18.11
C SER A 38 -0.15 -14.03 17.82
N SER A 39 -1.28 -13.34 18.06
CA SER A 39 -1.38 -11.87 17.99
C SER A 39 -0.20 -11.18 18.71
N ASP A 40 0.23 -11.75 19.83
CA ASP A 40 1.33 -11.24 20.65
C ASP A 40 2.69 -11.37 19.96
N GLY A 41 2.92 -12.43 19.19
CA GLY A 41 4.15 -12.63 18.43
C GLY A 41 4.32 -11.58 17.32
N ILE A 42 3.24 -11.30 16.58
CA ILE A 42 3.21 -10.27 15.54
C ILE A 42 3.50 -8.89 16.16
N LEU A 43 2.83 -8.58 17.27
CA LEU A 43 3.01 -7.30 17.97
C LEU A 43 4.46 -7.13 18.47
N ASN A 44 5.04 -8.17 19.06
CA ASN A 44 6.42 -8.16 19.54
C ASN A 44 7.43 -7.97 18.39
N ASN A 45 7.18 -8.61 17.23
CA ASN A 45 8.01 -8.43 16.05
C ASN A 45 7.97 -6.98 15.54
N LEU A 46 6.77 -6.44 15.35
CA LEU A 46 6.55 -5.06 14.92
C LEU A 46 7.20 -4.06 15.89
N ARG A 47 7.06 -4.29 17.21
CA ARG A 47 7.70 -3.48 18.25
C ARG A 47 9.22 -3.52 18.17
N SER A 48 9.80 -4.71 18.01
CA SER A 48 11.26 -4.88 17.89
C SER A 48 11.82 -4.16 16.66
N ARG A 49 11.18 -4.32 15.50
CA ARG A 49 11.54 -3.63 14.24
C ARG A 49 11.43 -2.11 14.39
N PHE A 50 10.36 -1.63 15.01
CA PHE A 50 10.17 -0.20 15.26
C PHE A 50 11.31 0.42 16.08
N TYR A 51 11.78 -0.25 17.14
CA TYR A 51 12.93 0.24 17.93
C TYR A 51 14.24 0.28 17.13
N LYS A 52 14.38 -0.59 16.13
CA LYS A 52 15.50 -0.56 15.16
C LYS A 52 15.31 0.47 14.05
N LYS A 53 14.25 1.28 14.10
CA LYS A 53 13.87 2.26 13.07
C LYS A 53 13.43 1.62 11.74
N GLU A 54 13.06 0.34 11.76
CA GLU A 54 12.48 -0.40 10.63
C GLU A 54 10.96 -0.27 10.69
N ILE A 55 10.42 0.76 10.06
CA ILE A 55 9.00 1.13 10.20
C ILE A 55 8.06 0.36 9.27
N TYR A 56 8.61 -0.35 8.29
CA TYR A 56 7.87 -1.10 7.28
C TYR A 56 8.06 -2.59 7.50
N THR A 57 6.98 -3.35 7.36
CA THR A 57 7.00 -4.82 7.50
C THR A 57 6.03 -5.43 6.49
N TYR A 58 6.48 -6.43 5.72
CA TYR A 58 5.56 -7.19 4.86
C TYR A 58 4.71 -8.15 5.70
N ALA A 59 3.44 -8.25 5.35
CA ALA A 59 2.51 -9.24 5.88
C ALA A 59 1.68 -9.78 4.70
N GLY A 60 2.18 -10.84 4.05
CA GLY A 60 1.56 -11.31 2.81
C GLY A 60 1.72 -10.30 1.67
N SER A 61 0.62 -9.95 1.03
CA SER A 61 0.53 -8.89 0.03
C SER A 61 0.38 -7.48 0.64
N ILE A 62 0.29 -7.37 1.97
CA ILE A 62 0.09 -6.10 2.68
C ILE A 62 1.43 -5.56 3.17
N LEU A 63 1.60 -4.24 3.09
CA LEU A 63 2.68 -3.52 3.75
C LEU A 63 2.16 -2.87 5.03
N ILE A 64 2.66 -3.29 6.18
CA ILE A 64 2.42 -2.64 7.47
C ILE A 64 3.40 -1.49 7.60
N ALA A 65 2.90 -0.29 7.88
CA ALA A 65 3.69 0.91 8.13
C ALA A 65 3.37 1.46 9.53
N ILE A 66 4.40 1.63 10.37
CA ILE A 66 4.28 2.20 11.71
C ILE A 66 4.82 3.62 11.70
N ASN A 67 3.98 4.61 12.01
CA ASN A 67 4.39 6.01 12.01
C ASN A 67 5.49 6.27 13.06
N PRO A 68 6.71 6.68 12.66
CA PRO A 68 7.79 6.95 13.59
C PRO A 68 7.72 8.32 14.29
N PHE A 69 6.76 9.17 13.92
CA PHE A 69 6.63 10.56 14.38
C PHE A 69 7.91 11.41 14.22
N LYS A 70 8.77 11.00 13.29
CA LYS A 70 10.02 11.69 12.95
C LYS A 70 10.39 11.40 11.52
N PHE A 71 11.23 12.27 10.96
CA PHE A 71 11.79 12.05 9.64
C PHE A 71 12.82 10.92 9.66
N LEU A 72 12.74 10.02 8.68
CA LEU A 72 13.75 9.00 8.41
C LEU A 72 14.32 9.26 7.01
N PRO A 73 15.66 9.22 6.81
CA PRO A 73 16.29 9.54 5.52
C PRO A 73 16.19 8.39 4.50
N ILE A 74 15.02 7.74 4.41
CA ILE A 74 14.74 6.56 3.58
C ILE A 74 13.89 6.87 2.33
N TYR A 75 13.58 8.15 2.09
CA TYR A 75 12.68 8.59 1.02
C TYR A 75 13.37 9.42 -0.07
N ASN A 76 14.70 9.42 -0.11
CA ASN A 76 15.46 10.21 -1.09
C ASN A 76 15.54 9.49 -2.46
N PRO A 77 15.97 10.17 -3.54
CA PRO A 77 16.03 9.59 -4.89
C PRO A 77 16.88 8.31 -5.02
N LYS A 78 17.88 8.12 -4.14
CA LYS A 78 18.68 6.88 -4.12
C LYS A 78 17.82 5.68 -3.77
N TYR A 79 16.85 5.84 -2.87
CA TYR A 79 15.93 4.76 -2.51
C TYR A 79 14.93 4.46 -3.63
N VAL A 80 14.42 5.49 -4.33
CA VAL A 80 13.57 5.25 -5.52
C VAL A 80 14.30 4.36 -6.53
N LYS A 81 15.55 4.71 -6.87
CA LYS A 81 16.39 3.92 -7.77
C LYS A 81 16.74 2.53 -7.23
N MET A 82 16.94 2.39 -5.92
CA MET A 82 17.24 1.10 -5.29
C MET A 82 16.09 0.10 -5.45
N TYR A 83 14.84 0.57 -5.36
CA TYR A 83 13.65 -0.29 -5.45
C TYR A 83 13.14 -0.48 -6.88
N GLU A 84 13.68 0.25 -7.85
CA GLU A 84 13.26 0.20 -9.25
C GLU A 84 13.46 -1.21 -9.86
N ASN A 85 12.40 -1.74 -10.46
CA ASN A 85 12.35 -3.00 -11.20
C ASN A 85 12.79 -4.23 -10.38
N HIS A 86 12.38 -4.28 -9.11
CA HIS A 86 12.64 -5.42 -8.22
C HIS A 86 11.35 -6.18 -7.89
N GLN A 87 11.47 -7.50 -7.73
CA GLN A 87 10.34 -8.30 -7.25
C GLN A 87 10.08 -8.02 -5.77
N LEU A 88 8.81 -7.95 -5.38
CA LEU A 88 8.40 -7.79 -3.98
C LEU A 88 9.05 -8.88 -3.10
N GLY A 89 9.61 -8.48 -1.97
CA GLY A 89 10.27 -9.40 -1.03
C GLY A 89 11.74 -9.73 -1.34
N LYS A 90 12.31 -9.26 -2.47
CA LYS A 90 13.77 -9.33 -2.70
C LYS A 90 14.56 -8.32 -1.89
N LEU A 91 13.95 -7.17 -1.63
CA LEU A 91 14.51 -6.08 -0.83
C LEU A 91 13.72 -5.94 0.48
N GLU A 92 14.26 -5.16 1.40
CA GLU A 92 13.59 -4.84 2.66
C GLU A 92 12.21 -4.21 2.42
N PRO A 93 11.26 -4.36 3.35
CA PRO A 93 9.95 -3.76 3.22
C PRO A 93 10.04 -2.24 3.09
N HIS A 94 9.42 -1.70 2.05
CA HIS A 94 9.38 -0.27 1.81
C HIS A 94 8.20 0.13 0.95
N ILE A 95 7.70 1.35 1.12
CA ILE A 95 6.58 1.87 0.34
C ILE A 95 6.92 2.02 -1.15
N PHE A 96 8.19 2.28 -1.47
CA PHE A 96 8.67 2.35 -2.86
C PHE A 96 8.64 0.99 -3.56
N ALA A 97 8.78 -0.12 -2.83
CA ALA A 97 8.58 -1.45 -3.42
C ALA A 97 7.13 -1.66 -3.87
N ILE A 98 6.16 -1.10 -3.15
CA ILE A 98 4.75 -1.17 -3.52
C ILE A 98 4.46 -0.31 -4.76
N ALA A 99 5.03 0.90 -4.81
CA ALA A 99 4.95 1.74 -6.01
C ALA A 99 5.56 1.06 -7.24
N ASP A 100 6.75 0.48 -7.10
CA ASP A 100 7.45 -0.22 -8.17
C ASP A 100 6.63 -1.38 -8.75
N VAL A 101 6.16 -2.26 -7.85
CA VAL A 101 5.37 -3.43 -8.23
C VAL A 101 4.06 -3.02 -8.91
N ALA A 102 3.36 -2.00 -8.39
CA ALA A 102 2.15 -1.49 -9.02
C ALA A 102 2.43 -0.90 -10.40
N TYR A 103 3.46 -0.07 -10.54
CA TYR A 103 3.82 0.56 -11.81
C TYR A 103 4.19 -0.49 -12.89
N TYR A 104 5.08 -1.43 -12.59
CA TYR A 104 5.47 -2.46 -13.55
C TYR A 104 4.39 -3.53 -13.75
N ALA A 105 3.49 -3.77 -12.78
CA ALA A 105 2.30 -4.59 -13.02
C ALA A 105 1.37 -3.92 -14.02
N MET A 106 1.10 -2.62 -13.87
CA MET A 106 0.29 -1.85 -14.82
C MET A 106 0.86 -1.93 -16.24
N LEU A 107 2.18 -1.70 -16.41
CA LEU A 107 2.82 -1.71 -17.73
C LEU A 107 2.81 -3.10 -18.39
N ARG A 108 3.08 -4.16 -17.63
CA ARG A 108 3.15 -5.53 -18.16
C ARG A 108 1.78 -6.12 -18.45
N LYS A 109 0.84 -5.96 -17.51
CA LYS A 109 -0.50 -6.55 -17.61
C LYS A 109 -1.46 -5.70 -18.45
N LYS A 110 -1.12 -4.42 -18.71
CA LYS A 110 -1.99 -3.44 -19.38
C LYS A 110 -3.35 -3.29 -18.69
N VAL A 111 -3.34 -3.38 -17.36
CA VAL A 111 -4.52 -3.26 -16.49
C VAL A 111 -4.24 -2.23 -15.39
N ASN A 112 -5.23 -1.39 -15.09
CA ASN A 112 -5.15 -0.38 -14.04
C ASN A 112 -4.87 -1.02 -12.67
N GLN A 113 -4.03 -0.38 -11.86
CA GLN A 113 -3.69 -0.84 -10.52
C GLN A 113 -4.28 0.10 -9.47
N CYS A 114 -4.62 -0.45 -8.31
CA CYS A 114 -5.17 0.31 -7.19
C CYS A 114 -4.37 0.02 -5.92
N ILE A 115 -3.92 1.08 -5.23
CA ILE A 115 -3.27 0.99 -3.94
C ILE A 115 -4.22 1.58 -2.90
N VAL A 116 -4.63 0.78 -1.93
CA VAL A 116 -5.50 1.21 -0.83
C VAL A 116 -4.66 1.41 0.43
N ILE A 117 -4.76 2.60 1.02
CA ILE A 117 -4.07 2.94 2.28
C ILE A 117 -5.13 3.15 3.36
N SER A 118 -5.14 2.29 4.35
CA SER A 118 -6.05 2.32 5.50
C SER A 118 -5.29 2.57 6.81
N GLY A 119 -6.03 2.92 7.85
CA GLY A 119 -5.49 3.18 9.18
C GLY A 119 -6.22 4.30 9.91
N GLU A 120 -6.00 4.38 11.21
CA GLU A 120 -6.63 5.40 12.07
C GLU A 120 -6.14 6.82 11.79
N SER A 121 -6.81 7.82 12.38
CA SER A 121 -6.36 9.20 12.31
C SER A 121 -4.94 9.34 12.87
N GLY A 122 -4.06 10.06 12.16
CA GLY A 122 -2.66 10.22 12.57
C GLY A 122 -1.71 9.04 12.25
N SER A 123 -2.20 7.95 11.65
CA SER A 123 -1.37 6.77 11.34
C SER A 123 -0.32 6.98 10.23
N GLY A 124 -0.30 8.14 9.56
CA GLY A 124 0.66 8.44 8.49
C GLY A 124 0.17 8.15 7.07
N LYS A 125 -1.14 7.93 6.87
CA LYS A 125 -1.74 7.69 5.53
C LYS A 125 -1.35 8.77 4.52
N THR A 126 -1.54 10.04 4.85
CA THR A 126 -1.24 11.17 3.95
C THR A 126 0.23 11.22 3.54
N GLN A 127 1.15 11.00 4.48
CA GLN A 127 2.59 10.96 4.18
C GLN A 127 2.93 9.76 3.28
N SER A 128 2.34 8.60 3.57
CA SER A 128 2.48 7.39 2.74
C SER A 128 1.98 7.64 1.31
N THR A 129 0.82 8.29 1.16
CA THR A 129 0.31 8.71 -0.16
C THR A 129 1.29 9.63 -0.87
N ASN A 130 1.85 10.63 -0.20
CA ASN A 130 2.80 11.57 -0.80
C ASN A 130 4.06 10.84 -1.30
N PHE A 131 4.61 9.91 -0.51
CA PHE A 131 5.76 9.11 -0.91
C PHE A 131 5.45 8.18 -2.09
N LEU A 132 4.26 7.57 -2.13
CA LEU A 132 3.83 6.78 -3.29
C LEU A 132 3.75 7.63 -4.54
N ILE A 133 3.10 8.80 -4.47
CA ILE A 133 2.99 9.70 -5.62
C ILE A 133 4.37 10.13 -6.10
N HIS A 134 5.27 10.54 -5.19
CA HIS A 134 6.64 10.90 -5.53
C HIS A 134 7.39 9.78 -6.26
N CYS A 135 7.27 8.53 -5.77
CA CYS A 135 7.92 7.40 -6.41
C CYS A 135 7.30 7.06 -7.78
N LEU A 136 5.97 7.07 -7.86
CA LEU A 136 5.20 6.79 -9.08
C LEU A 136 5.43 7.84 -10.18
N THR A 137 5.65 9.10 -9.83
CA THR A 137 6.05 10.15 -10.76
C THR A 137 7.52 10.02 -11.15
N ALA A 138 8.41 9.68 -10.21
CA ALA A 138 9.83 9.48 -10.49
C ALA A 138 10.12 8.27 -11.39
N LEU A 139 9.33 7.19 -11.29
CA LEU A 139 9.42 6.01 -12.18
C LEU A 139 8.97 6.28 -13.62
N SER A 140 8.25 7.38 -13.85
CA SER A 140 7.89 7.84 -15.19
C SER A 140 9.15 8.18 -15.98
N GLN A 141 9.35 7.55 -17.14
CA GLN A 141 10.57 7.74 -17.92
C GLN A 141 10.80 9.23 -18.30
N LYS A 142 11.94 9.76 -17.83
CA LYS A 142 12.67 10.99 -18.18
C LYS A 142 11.86 12.15 -18.80
N GLY A 143 11.57 13.17 -17.99
CA GLY A 143 11.54 14.57 -18.45
C GLY A 143 10.38 15.44 -17.98
N TYR A 144 9.21 14.87 -17.71
CA TYR A 144 7.96 15.64 -17.48
C TYR A 144 7.29 15.44 -16.12
N ALA A 145 7.89 14.62 -15.24
CA ALA A 145 7.26 14.20 -13.99
C ALA A 145 7.10 15.32 -12.93
N SER A 146 7.96 16.34 -12.95
CA SER A 146 8.03 17.36 -11.89
C SER A 146 6.77 18.24 -11.81
N GLY A 147 6.13 18.54 -12.94
CA GLY A 147 4.92 19.36 -12.99
C GLY A 147 3.72 18.62 -12.39
N VAL A 148 3.53 17.35 -12.76
CA VAL A 148 2.40 16.54 -12.30
C VAL A 148 2.49 16.23 -10.81
N GLU A 149 3.69 15.89 -10.31
CA GLU A 149 3.92 15.70 -8.88
C GLU A 149 3.54 16.95 -8.08
N ARG A 150 4.02 18.13 -8.51
CA ARG A 150 3.73 19.39 -7.84
C ARG A 150 2.23 19.71 -7.85
N THR A 151 1.54 19.41 -8.93
CA THR A 151 0.08 19.58 -9.02
C THR A 151 -0.66 18.64 -8.07
N ILE A 152 -0.32 17.35 -8.01
CA ILE A 152 -0.99 16.38 -7.13
C ILE A 152 -0.75 16.73 -5.65
N LEU A 153 0.50 16.98 -5.27
CA LEU A 153 0.87 17.29 -3.90
C LEU A 153 0.39 18.69 -3.47
N GLY A 154 0.47 19.67 -4.37
CA GLY A 154 0.00 21.04 -4.15
C GLY A 154 -1.52 21.19 -4.12
N ALA A 155 -2.26 20.31 -4.79
CA ALA A 155 -3.72 20.31 -4.73
C ALA A 155 -4.24 19.91 -3.34
N GLY A 156 -3.48 19.15 -2.55
CA GLY A 156 -3.88 18.69 -1.21
C GLY A 156 -4.29 19.82 -0.27
N PRO A 157 -3.40 20.79 0.03
CA PRO A 157 -3.72 21.93 0.90
C PRO A 157 -4.87 22.80 0.40
N VAL A 158 -4.96 23.04 -0.91
CA VAL A 158 -6.05 23.82 -1.51
C VAL A 158 -7.38 23.10 -1.28
N LEU A 159 -7.42 21.82 -1.61
CA LEU A 159 -8.56 20.97 -1.40
C LEU A 159 -8.96 20.92 0.07
N GLU A 160 -8.01 20.73 0.99
CA GLU A 160 -8.24 20.76 2.44
C GLU A 160 -8.80 22.11 2.91
N ALA A 161 -8.27 23.24 2.43
CA ALA A 161 -8.75 24.57 2.75
C ALA A 161 -10.21 24.79 2.30
N PHE A 162 -10.60 24.28 1.12
CA PHE A 162 -12.00 24.36 0.64
C PHE A 162 -12.95 23.35 1.30
N GLY A 163 -12.44 22.27 1.90
CA GLY A 163 -13.25 21.21 2.54
C GLY A 163 -13.33 21.28 4.07
N ASN A 164 -12.45 22.06 4.72
CA ASN A 164 -12.40 22.18 6.17
C ASN A 164 -13.28 23.34 6.64
N ALA A 165 -14.58 23.08 6.86
CA ALA A 165 -15.38 23.93 7.72
C ALA A 165 -14.97 23.68 9.19
N LYS A 166 -14.57 24.75 9.89
CA LYS A 166 -14.10 24.72 11.28
C LYS A 166 -15.20 24.17 12.20
N THR A 167 -14.96 23.02 12.83
CA THR A 167 -15.76 22.56 13.98
C THR A 167 -14.89 22.61 15.23
N ALA A 168 -15.47 22.95 16.37
CA ALA A 168 -14.77 23.33 17.61
C ALA A 168 -13.91 22.22 18.25
N HIS A 169 -13.78 21.02 17.65
CA HIS A 169 -13.20 19.87 18.35
C HIS A 169 -12.30 18.93 17.53
N ASN A 170 -11.85 19.28 16.32
CA ASN A 170 -10.84 18.44 15.64
C ASN A 170 -10.11 19.18 14.51
N ASN A 171 -8.79 19.40 14.67
CA ASN A 171 -7.99 20.24 13.77
C ASN A 171 -7.17 19.50 12.71
N ASN A 172 -7.15 18.16 12.63
CA ASN A 172 -6.41 17.48 11.56
C ASN A 172 -6.78 15.99 11.38
N SER A 173 -8.06 15.67 11.20
CA SER A 173 -8.44 14.36 10.64
C SER A 173 -8.92 14.56 9.21
N SER A 174 -8.34 13.87 8.22
CA SER A 174 -8.98 13.73 6.92
C SER A 174 -10.31 13.00 7.12
N ARG A 175 -11.41 13.73 7.36
CA ARG A 175 -12.79 13.18 7.45
C ARG A 175 -13.37 12.87 6.06
N PHE A 176 -12.48 12.66 5.10
CA PHE A 176 -12.79 12.56 3.68
C PHE A 176 -11.95 11.43 3.11
N GLY A 177 -12.59 10.55 2.35
CA GLY A 177 -11.86 9.67 1.45
C GLY A 177 -11.20 10.52 0.37
N LYS A 178 -9.97 10.19 0.00
CA LYS A 178 -9.25 10.84 -1.09
C LYS A 178 -8.89 9.77 -2.10
N PHE A 179 -9.31 9.95 -3.34
CA PHE A 179 -8.90 9.13 -4.46
C PHE A 179 -7.97 9.95 -5.34
N ILE A 180 -6.82 9.39 -5.67
CA ILE A 180 -5.85 10.01 -6.55
C ILE A 180 -5.60 9.02 -7.68
N GLN A 181 -5.94 9.43 -8.90
CA GLN A 181 -5.67 8.66 -10.09
C GLN A 181 -4.50 9.31 -10.83
N VAL A 182 -3.41 8.57 -10.99
CA VAL A 182 -2.28 8.97 -11.84
C VAL A 182 -2.44 8.28 -13.19
N ASN A 183 -2.49 9.06 -14.26
CA ASN A 183 -2.73 8.57 -15.61
C ASN A 183 -1.39 8.44 -16.34
N TYR A 184 -1.19 7.30 -17.00
CA TYR A 184 0.01 6.99 -17.76
C TYR A 184 -0.33 6.73 -19.23
N LEU A 185 0.59 7.07 -20.12
CA LEU A 185 0.60 6.58 -21.49
C LEU A 185 1.04 5.11 -21.51
N GLU A 186 0.79 4.41 -22.62
CA GLU A 186 1.24 3.03 -22.79
C GLU A 186 2.77 2.87 -22.71
N SER A 187 3.50 3.96 -23.00
CA SER A 187 4.95 4.08 -22.84
C SER A 187 5.42 4.16 -21.38
N GLY A 188 4.51 4.30 -20.41
CA GLY A 188 4.81 4.49 -18.99
C GLY A 188 5.11 5.94 -18.60
N VAL A 189 4.94 6.89 -19.51
CA VAL A 189 5.07 8.32 -19.20
C VAL A 189 3.78 8.83 -18.54
N VAL A 190 3.90 9.56 -17.44
CA VAL A 190 2.78 10.21 -16.76
C VAL A 190 2.16 11.26 -17.70
N ARG A 191 0.87 11.11 -17.97
CA ARG A 191 0.05 12.04 -18.76
C ARG A 191 -0.60 13.12 -17.90
N GLY A 192 -0.92 12.80 -16.65
CA GLY A 192 -1.60 13.72 -15.73
C GLY A 192 -2.17 12.99 -14.53
N ALA A 193 -2.98 13.69 -13.74
CA ALA A 193 -3.64 13.10 -12.58
C ALA A 193 -4.99 13.74 -12.27
N VAL A 194 -5.84 12.97 -11.62
CA VAL A 194 -7.14 13.39 -11.10
C VAL A 194 -7.15 13.18 -9.60
N VAL A 195 -7.66 14.17 -8.85
CA VAL A 195 -7.81 14.07 -7.40
C VAL A 195 -9.27 14.28 -7.06
N GLU A 196 -9.91 13.25 -6.51
CA GLU A 196 -11.30 13.27 -6.09
C GLU A 196 -11.41 13.14 -4.57
N LYS A 197 -12.46 13.78 -4.04
CA LYS A 197 -12.83 13.66 -2.64
C LYS A 197 -14.15 12.94 -2.49
N TYR A 198 -14.17 12.02 -1.54
CA TYR A 198 -15.36 11.32 -1.09
C TYR A 198 -15.70 11.86 0.30
N LEU A 199 -16.75 12.67 0.39
CA LEU A 199 -17.31 13.11 1.67
C LEU A 199 -18.05 11.93 2.29
N LEU A 200 -17.48 11.31 3.33
CA LEU A 200 -18.13 10.18 4.03
C LEU A 200 -19.12 10.65 5.11
N GLU A 201 -19.13 11.94 5.50
CA GLU A 201 -20.11 12.49 6.45
C GLU A 201 -21.33 13.12 5.74
N LYS A 202 -22.18 12.31 5.08
CA LYS A 202 -23.57 12.69 4.77
C LYS A 202 -24.56 12.37 5.91
N SER A 203 -24.14 11.63 6.94
CA SER A 203 -25.02 11.09 8.00
C SER A 203 -25.20 11.98 9.24
N ARG A 204 -24.68 13.22 9.27
CA ARG A 204 -24.85 14.14 10.42
C ARG A 204 -25.81 15.32 10.17
N LEU A 205 -26.43 15.42 8.99
CA LEU A 205 -27.37 16.49 8.65
C LEU A 205 -28.85 16.18 8.99
N GLY A 206 -29.11 15.23 9.89
CA GLY A 206 -30.47 14.94 10.38
C GLY A 206 -30.49 14.86 11.90
N GLY A 207 -30.82 15.97 12.58
CA GLY A 207 -30.98 15.96 14.03
C GLY A 207 -30.86 17.31 14.74
N LEU A 208 -31.19 18.43 14.10
CA LEU A 208 -31.52 19.66 14.83
C LEU A 208 -33.02 19.90 14.68
N THR A 209 -33.80 19.27 15.55
CA THR A 209 -35.21 19.59 15.73
C THR A 209 -35.28 20.96 16.39
N PHE A 210 -35.61 22.00 15.62
CA PHE A 210 -36.00 23.28 16.19
C PHE A 210 -37.35 23.11 16.88
N HIS A 211 -37.39 23.28 18.20
CA HIS A 211 -38.63 23.52 18.94
C HIS A 211 -38.91 25.03 18.91
N PRO A 212 -39.97 25.50 18.24
CA PRO A 212 -40.47 26.85 18.47
C PRO A 212 -41.23 26.87 19.80
N HIS A 213 -40.95 27.89 20.62
CA HIS A 213 -41.84 28.33 21.70
C HIS A 213 -42.95 29.21 21.12
#